data_AF-A0A151RJB5-F1
#
_entry.id   AF-A0A151RJB5-F1
#
_cell.length_a   1.000
_cell.length_b   1.000
_cell.length_c   1.000
_cell.angle_alpha   90.00
_cell.angle_beta   90.00
_cell.angle_gamma   90.00
#
_symmetry.space_group_name_H-M   'P 1'
#
loop_
_entity.id
_entity.type
_entity.pdbx_description
1 polymer ?
#
loop_
_entity_poly.entity_id
_entity_poly.type
_entity_poly.pdbx_seq_one_letter_code
_entity_poly.pdbx_strand_id
1 'polypeptide(L)' 'MTLDAAQANYTTIEKELLAIVFALDKFRSYFLGSRVIVYTDHATLKYLLKKAESKPRLIR' A
#
# COMPACT_ATOMS: atom_id res chain seq x y z
N MET A 1 -18.33 9.93 4.34
CA MET A 1 -17.27 9.02 3.86
C MET A 1 -17.69 7.61 4.28
N THR A 2 -18.39 6.92 3.40
CA THR A 2 -18.96 5.60 3.67
C THR A 2 -18.10 4.60 2.90
N LEU A 3 -17.48 3.64 3.61
CA LEU A 3 -16.71 2.57 2.98
C LEU A 3 -17.67 1.69 2.18
N ASP A 4 -17.33 1.41 0.93
CA ASP A 4 -18.11 0.56 0.02
C ASP A 4 -18.27 -0.86 0.60
N ALA A 5 -19.35 -1.58 0.29
CA ALA A 5 -19.62 -2.91 0.86
C ALA A 5 -18.48 -3.91 0.58
N ALA A 6 -17.79 -3.75 -0.56
CA ALA A 6 -16.58 -4.51 -0.86
C ALA A 6 -15.41 -4.18 0.08
N GLN A 7 -15.30 -2.91 0.50
CA GLN A 7 -14.29 -2.45 1.45
C GLN A 7 -14.58 -2.89 2.89
N ALA A 8 -15.85 -3.13 3.25
CA ALA A 8 -16.21 -3.64 4.57
C ALA A 8 -15.65 -5.05 4.80
N ASN A 9 -15.65 -5.89 3.77
CA ASN A 9 -15.13 -7.26 3.78
C ASN A 9 -13.60 -7.35 3.70
N TYR A 10 -12.91 -6.24 3.46
CA TYR A 10 -11.45 -6.26 3.49
C TYR A 10 -10.94 -6.60 4.88
N THR A 11 -9.97 -7.49 4.89
CA THR A 11 -9.16 -7.80 6.06
C THR A 11 -8.46 -6.53 6.54
N THR A 12 -8.12 -6.44 7.83
CA THR A 12 -7.47 -5.25 8.42
C THR A 12 -6.23 -4.82 7.62
N ILE A 13 -5.52 -5.80 7.04
CA ILE A 13 -4.34 -5.62 6.19
C ILE A 13 -4.68 -4.89 4.88
N GLU A 14 -5.75 -5.27 4.20
CA GLU A 14 -6.16 -4.65 2.93
C GLU A 14 -6.66 -3.21 3.15
N LYS A 15 -7.34 -2.95 4.28
CA LYS A 15 -7.77 -1.59 4.65
C LYS A 15 -6.57 -0.68 4.93
N GLU A 16 -5.57 -1.18 5.64
CA GLU A 16 -4.34 -0.43 5.89
C GLU A 16 -3.54 -0.17 4.61
N LEU A 17 -3.40 -1.18 3.75
CA LEU A 17 -2.74 -1.00 2.46
C LEU A 17 -3.45 0.07 1.62
N LEU A 18 -4.78 0.04 1.58
CA LEU A 18 -5.58 1.02 0.86
C LEU A 18 -5.39 2.42 1.43
N ALA A 19 -5.34 2.58 2.75
CA ALA A 19 -5.08 3.85 3.40
C ALA A 19 -3.69 4.41 3.04
N ILE A 20 -2.67 3.54 2.99
CA ILE A 20 -1.31 3.93 2.57
C ILE A 20 -1.32 4.38 1.11
N VAL A 21 -1.91 3.60 0.20
CA VAL A 21 -1.99 3.96 -1.23
C VAL A 21 -2.73 5.28 -1.43
N PHE A 22 -3.85 5.47 -0.72
CA PHE A 22 -4.63 6.70 -0.78
C PHE A 22 -3.85 7.92 -0.28
N ALA A 23 -3.11 7.79 0.83
CA ALA A 23 -2.25 8.85 1.33
C ALA A 23 -1.11 9.17 0.35
N LEU A 24 -0.46 8.14 -0.21
CA LEU A 24 0.60 8.32 -1.20
C LEU A 24 0.11 9.03 -2.47
N ASP A 25 -1.08 8.68 -2.95
CA ASP A 25 -1.68 9.32 -4.13
C ASP A 25 -2.07 10.78 -3.84
N LYS A 26 -2.70 11.03 -2.69
CA LYS A 26 -3.11 12.38 -2.28
C LYS A 26 -1.92 13.33 -2.07
N PHE A 27 -0.82 12.81 -1.54
CA PHE A 27 0.39 13.59 -1.26
C PHE A 27 1.49 13.35 -2.30
N ARG A 28 1.16 12.80 -3.47
CA ARG A 28 2.12 12.43 -4.52
C ARG A 28 3.02 13.59 -4.94
N SER A 29 2.45 14.79 -5.06
CA SER A 29 3.20 16.01 -5.42
C SER A 29 4.21 16.43 -4.35
N TYR A 30 3.97 16.08 -3.09
CA TYR A 30 4.88 16.36 -1.97
C TYR A 30 5.98 15.32 -1.82
N PHE A 31 5.70 14.08 -2.24
CA PHE A 31 6.67 12.98 -2.23
C PHE A 31 7.51 12.90 -3.49
N LEU A 32 7.19 13.67 -4.53
CA LEU A 32 7.93 13.69 -5.77
C LEU A 32 9.37 14.20 -5.50
N GLY A 33 10.33 13.28 -5.54
CA GLY A 33 11.75 13.57 -5.27
C GLY A 33 12.20 13.36 -3.82
N SER A 34 11.32 12.92 -2.92
CA SER A 34 11.66 12.67 -1.51
C SER A 34 11.51 11.20 -1.14
N ARG A 35 12.40 10.70 -0.26
CA ARG A 35 12.30 9.34 0.28
C ARG A 35 11.16 9.28 1.29
N VAL A 36 10.16 8.43 1.04
CA VAL A 36 9.05 8.18 1.96
C VAL A 36 9.31 6.88 2.73
N ILE A 37 9.26 6.95 4.06
CA ILE A 37 9.39 5.78 4.94
C ILE A 37 8.04 5.58 5.64
N VAL A 38 7.38 4.46 5.33
CA VAL A 38 6.10 4.09 5.94
C VAL A 38 6.36 3.14 7.10
N TYR A 39 6.00 3.55 8.32
CA TYR A 39 6.03 2.69 9.50
C TYR A 39 4.65 2.05 9.71
N THR A 40 4.62 0.74 9.77
CA THR A 40 3.42 -0.06 10.05
C THR A 40 3.76 -1.10 11.12
N ASP A 41 2.84 -1.34 12.04
CA ASP A 41 2.95 -2.42 13.04
C ASP A 41 2.66 -3.80 12.43
N HIS A 42 2.06 -3.84 11.23
CA HIS A 42 1.76 -5.09 10.54
C HIS A 42 2.95 -5.64 9.75
N ALA A 43 3.62 -6.64 10.33
CA ALA A 43 4.67 -7.41 9.66
C ALA A 43 4.23 -8.03 8.32
N THR A 44 2.94 -8.35 8.18
CA THR A 44 2.36 -8.88 6.94
C THR A 44 2.39 -7.88 5.79
N LEU A 45 2.21 -6.58 6.07
CA LEU A 45 2.35 -5.53 5.06
C LEU A 45 3.79 -5.40 4.57
N LYS A 46 4.76 -5.53 5.47
CA LYS A 46 6.19 -5.56 5.11
C LYS A 46 6.51 -6.72 4.17
N TYR A 47 5.90 -7.89 4.38
CA TYR A 47 6.06 -9.05 3.52
C TYR A 47 5.35 -8.88 2.16
N LEU A 48 4.13 -8.31 2.15
CA LEU A 48 3.38 -8.01 0.94
C LEU A 48 4.09 -7.00 0.04
N LEU A 49 4.62 -5.91 0.60
CA LEU A 49 5.38 -4.91 -0.15
C LEU A 49 6.64 -5.50 -0.77
N LYS A 50 7.39 -6.32 -0.01
CA LYS A 50 8.58 -7.03 -0.52
C LYS A 50 8.24 -8.01 -1.64
N LYS A 51 7.07 -8.67 -1.56
CA LYS A 51 6.56 -9.58 -2.60
C LYS A 51 6.04 -8.82 -3.83
N ALA A 52 5.46 -7.64 -3.67
CA ALA A 52 4.99 -6.81 -4.78
C ALA A 52 6.14 -6.28 -5.64
N GLU A 53 7.28 -5.93 -5.03
CA GLU A 53 8.52 -5.61 -5.78
C GLU A 53 9.15 -6.85 -6.46
N SER A 54 8.74 -8.07 -6.10
CA SER A 54 9.24 -9.31 -6.71
C SER A 54 8.55 -9.64 -8.04
N LYS A 55 8.56 -8.72 -9.01
CA LYS A 55 8.34 -9.04 -10.44
C LYS A 55 9.11 -8.09 -11.38
N PRO A 56 10.38 -8.33 -11.69
CA PRO A 56 10.82 -8.29 -13.07
C PRO A 56 10.32 -9.60 -13.71
N ARG A 57 9.42 -9.43 -14.68
CA ARG A 57 8.88 -10.50 -15.52
C ARG A 57 10.05 -11.36 -16.02
N LEU A 58 9.92 -12.69 -15.96
CA LEU A 58 10.78 -13.59 -16.71
C LEU A 58 10.74 -13.15 -18.18
N ILE A 59 11.80 -12.47 -18.60
CA ILE A 59 12.08 -12.19 -20.01
C ILE A 59 12.71 -13.51 -20.50
N ARG A 60 11.98 -14.25 -21.32
CA ARG A 60 12.57 -15.23 -22.22
C ARG A 60 12.44 -14.72 -23.64
#